data_AF-A0AAE3JHC7-F1
#
_entry.id   AF-A0AAE3JHC7-F1
#
_cell.length_a   1.000
_cell.length_b   1.000
_cell.length_c   1.000
_cell.angle_alpha   90.00
_cell.angle_beta   90.00
_cell.angle_gamma   90.00
#
_symmetry.space_group_name_H-M   'P 1'
#
loop_
_entity.id
_entity.type
_entity.pdbx_description
1 polymer ?
#
loop_
_entity_poly.entity_id
_entity_poly.type
_entity_poly.pdbx_seq_one_letter_code
_entity_poly.pdbx_strand_id
1 'polypeptide(L)'
;MKIDKMINNLVMLIGLYRLHAKKLFNKIQDNEAKMLLLMSFKDNDILNILEDIVERKKIFDEYIRNNQIKKAYIVYKDIEYKYKLAESLLYDRIEDLVKIRALDIAKSKKN
;
A
#
# COMPACT_ATOMS: atom_id res chain seq x y z
N MET A 1 -11.09 -13.44 10.88
CA MET A 1 -12.14 -13.16 9.87
C MET A 1 -11.51 -12.76 8.54
N LYS A 2 -12.26 -12.72 7.41
CA LYS A 2 -11.71 -12.29 6.10
C LYS A 2 -11.22 -10.82 6.13
N ILE A 3 -11.91 -9.93 6.83
CA ILE A 3 -11.50 -8.53 7.02
C ILE A 3 -10.17 -8.42 7.77
N ASP A 4 -9.95 -9.21 8.84
CA ASP A 4 -8.66 -9.19 9.56
C ASP A 4 -7.51 -9.61 8.66
N LYS A 5 -7.72 -10.61 7.79
CA LYS A 5 -6.71 -11.04 6.82
C LYS A 5 -6.37 -9.90 5.84
N MET A 6 -7.38 -9.16 5.37
CA MET A 6 -7.17 -7.99 4.50
C MET A 6 -6.34 -6.91 5.21
N ILE A 7 -6.68 -6.56 6.44
CA ILE A 7 -5.93 -5.57 7.23
C ILE A 7 -4.46 -6.02 7.42
N ASN A 8 -4.25 -7.26 7.87
CA ASN A 8 -2.92 -7.78 8.10
C ASN A 8 -2.08 -7.85 6.81
N ASN A 9 -2.71 -8.23 5.69
CA ASN A 9 -2.05 -8.24 4.39
C ASN A 9 -1.61 -6.83 3.97
N LEU A 10 -2.48 -5.81 4.11
CA LEU A 10 -2.09 -4.43 3.79
C LEU A 10 -0.94 -3.94 4.67
N VAL A 11 -1.01 -4.17 5.98
CA VAL A 11 0.09 -3.81 6.91
C VAL A 11 1.40 -4.44 6.45
N MET A 12 1.37 -5.73 6.12
CA MET A 12 2.54 -6.45 5.63
C MET A 12 3.06 -5.87 4.30
N LEU A 13 2.18 -5.63 3.33
CA LEU A 13 2.55 -5.10 2.01
C LEU A 13 3.15 -3.69 2.09
N ILE A 14 2.55 -2.80 2.90
CA ILE A 14 3.09 -1.46 3.16
C ILE A 14 4.47 -1.56 3.81
N GLY A 15 4.62 -2.44 4.81
CA GLY A 15 5.90 -2.69 5.46
C GLY A 15 6.99 -3.17 4.49
N LEU A 16 6.64 -4.11 3.61
CA LEU A 16 7.55 -4.61 2.56
C LEU A 16 7.92 -3.49 1.58
N TYR A 17 6.95 -2.72 1.09
CA TYR A 17 7.19 -1.57 0.21
C TYR A 17 8.18 -0.59 0.83
N ARG A 18 7.93 -0.15 2.08
CA ARG A 18 8.83 0.76 2.82
C ARG A 18 10.24 0.19 2.97
N LEU A 19 10.35 -1.09 3.33
CA LEU A 19 11.63 -1.77 3.49
C LEU A 19 12.41 -1.78 2.16
N HIS A 20 11.74 -2.11 1.06
CA HIS A 20 12.36 -2.18 -0.26
C HIS A 20 12.74 -0.80 -0.80
N ALA A 21 11.89 0.22 -0.62
CA ALA A 21 12.22 1.60 -0.97
C ALA A 21 13.47 2.09 -0.24
N LYS A 22 13.57 1.84 1.08
CA LYS A 22 14.76 2.20 1.87
C LYS A 22 16.02 1.46 1.41
N LYS A 23 15.92 0.16 1.14
CA LYS A 23 17.04 -0.63 0.60
C LYS A 23 17.49 -0.10 -0.77
N LEU A 24 16.55 0.29 -1.62
CA LEU A 24 16.84 0.87 -2.93
C LEU A 24 17.55 2.22 -2.80
N PHE A 25 17.07 3.11 -1.92
CA PHE A 25 17.69 4.42 -1.69
C PHE A 25 19.17 4.34 -1.32
N ASN A 26 19.56 3.34 -0.53
CA ASN A 26 20.95 3.11 -0.16
C ASN A 26 21.82 2.52 -1.29
N LYS A 27 21.19 1.94 -2.33
CA LYS A 27 21.88 1.30 -3.46
C LYS A 27 22.05 2.22 -4.67
N ILE A 28 21.16 3.19 -4.84
CA ILE A 28 21.21 4.15 -5.95
C ILE A 28 22.46 5.01 -5.80
N GLN A 29 23.25 5.09 -6.87
CA GLN A 29 24.43 5.95 -6.94
C GLN A 29 24.16 7.24 -7.72
N ASP A 30 23.25 7.21 -8.69
CA ASP A 30 22.86 8.39 -9.48
C ASP A 30 22.00 9.36 -8.65
N ASN A 31 22.42 10.62 -8.57
CA ASN A 31 21.73 11.63 -7.77
C ASN A 31 20.32 11.93 -8.30
N GLU A 32 20.11 11.92 -9.61
CA GLU A 32 18.77 12.14 -10.20
C GLU A 32 17.81 11.00 -9.87
N ALA A 33 18.25 9.74 -10.06
CA ALA A 33 17.46 8.57 -9.66
C ALA A 33 17.14 8.58 -8.16
N LYS A 34 18.05 9.09 -7.32
CA LYS A 34 17.85 9.21 -5.88
C LYS A 34 16.81 10.29 -5.54
N MET A 35 16.81 11.42 -6.25
CA MET A 35 15.76 12.44 -6.11
C MET A 35 14.39 11.93 -6.57
N LEU A 36 14.34 11.22 -7.71
CA LEU A 36 13.10 10.59 -8.19
C LEU A 36 12.53 9.64 -7.15
N LEU A 37 13.38 8.83 -6.51
CA LEU A 37 12.94 7.95 -5.43
C LEU A 37 12.32 8.70 -4.25
N LEU A 38 12.92 9.82 -3.82
CA LEU A 38 12.37 10.64 -2.74
C LEU A 38 11.02 11.26 -3.10
N MET A 39 10.83 11.66 -4.36
CA MET A 39 9.56 12.22 -4.84
C MET A 39 8.45 11.17 -4.96
N SER A 40 8.80 9.96 -5.39
CA SER A 40 7.88 8.82 -5.54
C SER A 40 7.57 8.11 -4.22
N PHE A 41 8.41 8.28 -3.19
CA PHE A 41 8.21 7.65 -1.88
C PHE A 41 7.08 8.33 -1.10
N LYS A 42 5.84 7.89 -1.37
CA LYS A 42 4.62 8.34 -0.69
C LYS A 42 3.69 7.15 -0.47
N ASP A 43 3.24 6.98 0.77
CA ASP A 43 2.27 5.96 1.16
C ASP A 43 1.19 6.45 2.13
N ASN A 44 1.13 7.76 2.37
CA ASN A 44 0.11 8.37 3.22
C ASN A 44 -1.30 8.09 2.69
N ASP A 45 -1.48 8.10 1.36
CA ASP A 45 -2.73 7.73 0.70
C ASP A 45 -3.15 6.29 1.03
N ILE A 46 -2.22 5.34 0.96
CA ILE A 46 -2.46 3.93 1.27
C ILE A 46 -2.71 3.73 2.77
N LEU A 47 -1.99 4.44 3.64
CA LEU A 47 -2.22 4.43 5.09
C LEU A 47 -3.61 4.96 5.45
N ASN A 48 -4.03 6.06 4.85
CA ASN A 48 -5.36 6.62 5.09
C ASN A 48 -6.47 5.62 4.69
N ILE A 49 -6.27 4.87 3.60
CA ILE A 49 -7.20 3.82 3.19
C ILE A 49 -7.22 2.66 4.21
N LEU A 50 -6.05 2.27 4.73
CA LEU A 50 -5.96 1.25 5.77
C LEU A 50 -6.68 1.68 7.06
N GLU A 51 -6.52 2.94 7.48
CA GLU A 51 -7.20 3.49 8.64
C GLU A 51 -8.72 3.46 8.45
N ASP A 52 -9.24 3.90 7.30
CA ASP A 52 -10.67 3.85 6.95
C ASP A 52 -11.20 2.39 6.97
N ILE A 53 -10.43 1.42 6.47
CA ILE A 53 -10.78 -0.01 6.58
C ILE A 53 -10.89 -0.47 8.04
N VAL A 54 -9.96 -0.05 8.90
CA VAL A 54 -9.97 -0.41 10.34
C VAL A 54 -11.17 0.20 11.04
N GLU A 55 -11.55 1.44 10.73
CA GLU A 55 -12.75 2.08 11.26
C GLU A 55 -14.02 1.36 10.79
N ARG A 56 -14.10 1.04 9.50
CA ARG A 56 -15.25 0.31 8.94
C ARG A 56 -15.39 -1.09 9.50
N LYS A 57 -14.29 -1.75 9.86
CA LYS A 57 -14.35 -3.03 10.57
C LYS A 57 -15.13 -2.89 11.89
N LYS A 58 -14.91 -1.82 12.66
CA LYS A 58 -15.64 -1.60 13.93
C LYS A 58 -17.16 -1.50 13.68
N ILE A 59 -17.54 -0.79 12.63
CA ILE A 59 -18.95 -0.64 12.19
C ILE A 59 -19.51 -2.00 11.74
N PHE A 60 -18.74 -2.77 10.98
CA PHE A 60 -19.11 -4.13 10.58
C PHE A 60 -19.39 -5.03 11.79
N ASP A 61 -18.46 -5.06 12.75
CA ASP A 61 -18.57 -5.87 13.97
C ASP A 61 -19.79 -5.47 14.81
N GLU A 62 -20.12 -4.17 14.87
CA GLU A 62 -21.34 -3.68 15.50
C GLU A 62 -22.61 -4.19 14.80
N TYR A 63 -22.67 -4.10 13.46
CA TYR A 63 -23.82 -4.62 12.71
C TYR A 63 -23.99 -6.13 12.84
N ILE A 64 -22.90 -6.89 12.90
CA ILE A 64 -22.95 -8.33 13.17
C ILE A 64 -23.50 -8.60 14.57
N ARG A 65 -22.99 -7.92 15.61
CA ARG A 65 -23.49 -8.07 17.00
C ARG A 65 -24.97 -7.74 17.13
N ASN A 66 -25.45 -6.76 16.37
CA ASN A 66 -26.85 -6.33 16.35
C ASN A 66 -27.73 -7.14 15.36
N ASN A 67 -27.21 -8.23 14.79
CA ASN A 67 -27.87 -9.09 13.80
C ASN A 67 -28.39 -8.33 12.55
N GLN A 68 -27.77 -7.20 12.21
CA GLN A 68 -28.10 -6.35 11.07
C GLN A 68 -27.34 -6.81 9.80
N ILE A 69 -27.57 -8.05 9.38
CA ILE A 69 -26.76 -8.73 8.34
C ILE A 69 -26.70 -7.96 7.02
N LYS A 70 -27.82 -7.36 6.54
CA LYS A 70 -27.84 -6.56 5.31
C LYS A 70 -26.90 -5.35 5.39
N LYS A 71 -26.85 -4.67 6.53
CA LYS A 71 -25.95 -3.52 6.74
C LYS A 71 -24.50 -3.96 6.85
N ALA A 72 -24.25 -5.05 7.59
CA ALA A 72 -22.91 -5.64 7.69
C ALA A 72 -22.35 -6.01 6.30
N TYR A 73 -23.19 -6.59 5.42
CA TYR A 73 -22.79 -6.91 4.05
C TYR A 73 -22.38 -5.67 3.24
N ILE A 74 -23.11 -4.55 3.34
CA ILE A 74 -22.77 -3.30 2.64
C ILE A 74 -21.40 -2.79 3.11
N VAL A 75 -21.16 -2.76 4.43
CA VAL A 75 -19.86 -2.33 4.98
C VAL A 75 -18.74 -3.25 4.52
N TYR A 76 -18.98 -4.57 4.49
CA TYR A 76 -18.02 -5.53 3.99
C TYR A 76 -17.65 -5.30 2.52
N LYS A 77 -18.62 -5.01 1.64
CA LYS A 77 -18.34 -4.71 0.21
C LYS A 77 -17.53 -3.45 0.03
N ASP A 78 -17.78 -2.44 0.85
CA ASP A 78 -16.98 -1.22 0.83
C ASP A 78 -15.54 -1.45 1.32
N ILE A 79 -15.34 -2.24 2.39
CA ILE A 79 -14.01 -2.69 2.83
C ILE A 79 -13.29 -3.43 1.69
N GLU A 80 -13.97 -4.34 0.97
CA GLU A 80 -13.37 -5.02 -0.18
C GLU A 80 -12.92 -4.07 -1.28
N TYR A 81 -13.73 -3.04 -1.58
CA TYR A 81 -13.39 -2.02 -2.58
C TYR A 81 -12.14 -1.23 -2.16
N LYS A 82 -12.10 -0.75 -0.91
CA LYS A 82 -10.97 0.01 -0.37
C LYS A 82 -9.69 -0.82 -0.31
N TYR A 83 -9.81 -2.09 0.08
CA TYR A 83 -8.68 -3.01 0.10
C TYR A 83 -8.06 -3.15 -1.30
N LYS A 84 -8.89 -3.37 -2.33
CA LYS A 84 -8.42 -3.45 -3.73
C LYS A 84 -7.80 -2.15 -4.22
N LEU A 85 -8.36 -1.00 -3.83
CA LEU A 85 -7.79 0.31 -4.17
C LEU A 85 -6.39 0.47 -3.56
N ALA A 86 -6.22 0.12 -2.29
CA ALA A 86 -4.91 0.13 -1.63
C ALA A 86 -3.91 -0.83 -2.29
N GLU A 87 -4.34 -2.04 -2.67
CA GLU A 87 -3.50 -2.99 -3.42
C GLU A 87 -3.05 -2.42 -4.78
N SER A 88 -3.95 -1.78 -5.52
CA SER A 88 -3.62 -1.15 -6.80
C SER A 88 -2.57 -0.04 -6.64
N LEU A 89 -2.78 0.85 -5.66
CA LEU A 89 -1.82 1.92 -5.38
C LEU A 89 -0.45 1.36 -4.97
N LEU A 90 -0.42 0.32 -4.14
CA LEU A 90 0.82 -0.35 -3.76
C LEU A 90 1.53 -0.96 -4.97
N TYR A 91 0.80 -1.57 -5.89
CA TYR A 91 1.36 -2.14 -7.12
C TYR A 91 2.03 -1.05 -7.97
N ASP A 92 1.35 0.07 -8.20
CA ASP A 92 1.89 1.21 -8.96
C ASP A 92 3.17 1.74 -8.32
N ARG A 93 3.19 1.87 -6.99
CA ARG A 93 4.37 2.33 -6.24
C ARG A 93 5.55 1.35 -6.36
N ILE A 94 5.28 0.03 -6.34
CA ILE A 94 6.32 -0.98 -6.54
C ILE A 94 6.87 -0.89 -7.97
N GLU A 95 6.02 -0.69 -8.97
CA GLU A 95 6.44 -0.49 -10.36
C GLU A 95 7.37 0.73 -10.51
N ASP A 96 7.05 1.85 -9.84
CA ASP A 96 7.90 3.03 -9.80
C ASP A 96 9.28 2.73 -9.21
N LEU A 97 9.36 1.98 -8.11
CA LEU A 97 10.65 1.57 -7.52
C LEU A 97 11.49 0.75 -8.52
N VAL A 98 10.86 -0.16 -9.26
CA VAL A 98 11.54 -0.99 -10.28
C VAL A 98 12.08 -0.12 -11.42
N LYS A 99 11.26 0.82 -11.93
CA LYS A 99 11.67 1.76 -12.99
C LYS A 99 12.85 2.62 -12.57
N ILE A 100 12.81 3.15 -11.35
CA ILE A 100 13.91 3.97 -10.80
C ILE A 100 15.20 3.15 -10.70
N ARG A 101 15.11 1.89 -10.25
CA ARG A 101 16.30 1.03 -10.20
C ARG A 101 16.84 0.72 -11.60
N ALA A 102 15.97 0.48 -12.57
CA ALA A 102 16.39 0.25 -13.95
C ALA A 102 17.12 1.47 -14.54
N LEU A 103 16.63 2.67 -14.26
CA LEU A 103 17.27 3.93 -14.66
C LEU A 103 18.67 4.09 -14.07
N ASP A 104 18.82 3.87 -12.76
CA ASP A 104 20.11 3.93 -12.06
C ASP A 104 21.12 2.96 -12.69
N ILE A 105 20.74 1.69 -12.92
CA ILE A 105 21.59 0.70 -13.60
C ILE A 105 22.00 1.16 -15.01
N ALA A 106 21.05 1.69 -15.79
CA ALA A 106 21.31 2.11 -17.16
C ALA A 106 22.29 3.30 -17.23
N LYS A 107 22.23 4.21 -16.26
CA LYS A 107 23.15 5.34 -16.16
C LYS A 107 24.53 4.93 -15.64
N SER A 108 24.59 4.06 -14.64
CA SER A 108 25.87 3.57 -14.09
C SER A 108 26.71 2.77 -15.10
N LYS A 109 26.11 2.23 -16.17
CA LYS A 109 26.83 1.54 -17.25
C LYS A 109 27.39 2.47 -18.34
N LYS A 110 26.93 3.73 -18.38
CA LYS A 110 27.36 4.73 -19.37
C LYS A 110 28.52 5.60 -18.90
N ASN A 111 28.73 5.67 -17.58
CA ASN A 111 29.91 6.26 -16.95
C ASN A 111 30.95 5.16 -16.68
#